data_AF-A0A383DRP6-F1
#
_entry.id   AF-A0A383DRP6-F1
#
_cell.length_a   1.000
_cell.length_b   1.000
_cell.length_c   1.000
_cell.angle_alpha   90.00
_cell.angle_beta   90.00
_cell.angle_gamma   90.00
#
_symmetry.space_group_name_H-M   'P 1'
#
loop_
_entity.id
_entity.type
_entity.pdbx_description
1 polymer ?
#
loop_
_entity_poly.entity_id
_entity_poly.type
_entity_poly.pdbx_seq_one_letter_code
_entity_poly.pdbx_strand_id
1 'polypeptide(L)'
;MKTKFLLTIAFLLAASTLSAEDARWWKGNLHTHSLWSDGDDYPEMIADWYRSNGYHFLAISDHNVLSEGQRWIHREKNAGGLRAFNKYLKRFGNDWVEHRVVEGVPQVRLKTYVEYRSKIDVPGNFLLMQSQEITD
;
A
#
# COMPACT_ATOMS: atom_id res chain seq x y z
N MET A 1 -12.97 -12.56 64.50
CA MET A 1 -12.55 -11.34 63.78
C MET A 1 -11.20 -11.55 63.06
N LYS A 2 -11.09 -12.34 61.99
CA LYS A 2 -9.82 -12.47 61.20
C LYS A 2 -10.03 -12.92 59.74
N THR A 3 -11.07 -12.43 59.04
CA THR A 3 -11.34 -12.90 57.65
C THR A 3 -11.75 -11.79 56.67
N LYS A 4 -11.62 -10.51 57.05
CA LYS A 4 -11.94 -9.38 56.16
C LYS A 4 -10.71 -8.64 55.60
N PHE A 5 -9.49 -9.04 55.97
CA PHE A 5 -8.27 -8.33 55.58
C PHE A 5 -7.56 -8.91 54.34
N LEU A 6 -7.90 -10.14 53.94
CA LEU A 6 -7.26 -10.82 52.80
C LEU A 6 -7.87 -10.45 51.43
N LEU A 7 -9.13 -10.01 51.38
CA LEU A 7 -9.79 -9.67 50.12
C LEU A 7 -9.33 -8.31 49.54
N THR A 8 -8.91 -7.38 50.40
CA THR A 8 -8.54 -6.01 49.99
C THR A 8 -7.17 -5.94 49.31
N ILE A 9 -6.25 -6.86 49.63
CA ILE A 9 -4.90 -6.90 49.04
C ILE A 9 -4.92 -7.43 47.60
N ALA A 10 -5.84 -8.35 47.27
CA ALA A 10 -5.96 -8.89 45.92
C ALA A 10 -6.49 -7.85 44.90
N PHE A 11 -7.27 -6.86 45.35
CA PHE A 11 -7.81 -5.81 44.48
C PHE A 11 -6.77 -4.72 44.14
N LEU A 12 -5.80 -4.48 45.03
CA LEU A 12 -4.72 -3.50 44.82
C LEU A 12 -3.63 -4.00 43.85
N LEU A 13 -3.38 -5.31 43.78
CA LEU A 13 -2.45 -5.88 42.78
C LEU A 13 -3.03 -5.91 41.36
N ALA A 14 -4.35 -6.01 41.20
CA ALA A 14 -4.99 -6.03 39.88
C ALA A 14 -5.04 -4.64 39.22
N ALA A 15 -4.99 -3.56 40.00
CA ALA A 15 -5.03 -2.19 39.49
C ALA A 15 -3.65 -1.68 39.01
N SER A 16 -2.56 -2.35 39.37
CA SER A 16 -1.18 -1.92 39.08
C SER A 16 -0.62 -2.48 37.76
N THR A 17 -1.39 -3.30 37.03
CA THR A 17 -0.98 -3.84 35.72
C THR A 17 -1.67 -3.17 34.52
N LEU A 18 -2.55 -2.19 34.75
CA LEU A 18 -3.07 -1.32 33.69
C LEU A 18 -2.06 -0.21 33.41
N SER A 19 -0.92 -0.59 32.82
CA SER A 19 -0.13 0.38 32.07
C SER A 19 -0.95 0.80 30.86
N ALA A 20 -1.11 2.11 30.64
CA ALA A 20 -1.52 2.58 29.32
C ALA A 20 -0.55 1.96 28.31
N GLU A 21 -1.08 1.36 27.24
CA GLU A 21 -0.25 0.87 26.14
C GLU A 21 0.66 2.04 25.69
N ASP A 22 1.96 1.81 25.60
CA ASP A 22 2.88 2.85 25.14
C ASP A 22 2.39 3.39 23.78
N ALA A 23 2.41 4.71 23.62
CA ALA A 23 1.95 5.34 22.39
C ALA A 23 2.69 4.76 21.17
N ARG A 24 1.95 4.12 20.27
CA ARG A 24 2.50 3.51 19.06
C ARG A 24 2.55 4.53 17.92
N TRP A 25 3.75 4.72 17.36
CA TRP A 25 3.96 5.53 16.16
C TRP A 25 3.80 4.70 14.89
N TRP A 26 3.06 5.25 13.93
CA TRP A 26 2.81 4.61 12.64
C TRP A 26 3.37 5.48 11.51
N LYS A 27 4.39 4.97 10.82
CA LYS A 27 4.95 5.57 9.60
C LYS A 27 4.07 5.25 8.40
N GLY A 28 3.65 6.25 7.63
CA GLY A 28 2.85 6.06 6.42
C GLY A 28 3.05 7.16 5.40
N ASN A 29 2.60 6.93 4.16
CA ASN A 29 2.47 7.97 3.14
C ASN A 29 1.02 8.06 2.66
N LEU A 30 0.46 9.27 2.61
CA LEU A 30 -0.91 9.53 2.18
C LEU A 30 -1.01 10.19 0.81
N HIS A 31 0.11 10.63 0.25
CA HIS A 31 0.15 11.38 -1.00
C HIS A 31 1.29 10.88 -1.87
N THR A 32 0.95 10.08 -2.87
CA THR A 32 1.89 9.59 -3.88
C THR A 32 1.14 9.25 -5.16
N HIS A 33 1.79 9.46 -6.30
CA HIS A 33 1.21 9.26 -7.62
C HIS A 33 1.83 8.05 -8.29
N SER A 34 1.01 7.35 -9.09
CA SER A 34 1.42 6.22 -9.90
C SER A 34 1.27 6.52 -11.38
N LEU A 35 1.54 5.53 -12.22
CA LEU A 35 1.27 5.64 -13.66
C LEU A 35 -0.22 5.79 -14.01
N TRP A 36 -1.15 5.71 -13.05
CA TRP A 36 -2.56 6.05 -13.23
C TRP A 36 -2.81 7.56 -13.39
N SER A 37 -1.98 8.44 -12.84
CA SER A 37 -1.94 9.87 -13.19
C SER A 37 -0.62 10.25 -13.84
N ASP A 38 0.28 10.86 -13.09
CA ASP A 38 1.50 11.55 -13.51
C ASP A 38 2.76 11.00 -12.81
N GLY A 39 2.60 9.98 -11.96
CA GLY A 39 3.72 9.25 -11.38
C GLY A 39 4.54 8.48 -12.42
N ASP A 40 5.66 7.91 -11.96
CA ASP A 40 6.67 7.30 -12.84
C ASP A 40 6.87 5.79 -12.66
N ASP A 41 6.13 5.15 -11.75
CA ASP A 41 6.16 3.70 -11.52
C ASP A 41 4.76 3.09 -11.35
N TYR A 42 4.68 1.76 -11.47
CA TYR A 42 3.44 0.99 -11.36
C TYR A 42 2.93 1.00 -9.91
N PRO A 43 1.60 1.05 -9.67
CA PRO A 43 1.06 1.22 -8.33
C PRO A 43 1.51 0.10 -7.36
N GLU A 44 1.60 -1.15 -7.83
CA GLU A 44 2.09 -2.26 -7.02
C GLU A 44 3.61 -2.24 -6.77
N MET A 45 4.40 -1.61 -7.65
CA MET A 45 5.83 -1.41 -7.43
C MET A 45 6.06 -0.39 -6.31
N ILE A 46 5.30 0.72 -6.36
CA ILE A 46 5.29 1.74 -5.32
C ILE A 46 4.86 1.12 -3.99
N ALA A 47 3.74 0.38 -4.00
CA ALA A 47 3.20 -0.21 -2.79
C ALA A 47 4.10 -1.30 -2.17
N ASP A 48 4.71 -2.16 -2.99
CA ASP A 48 5.68 -3.15 -2.52
C ASP A 48 6.92 -2.49 -1.91
N TRP A 49 7.37 -1.36 -2.47
CA TRP A 49 8.48 -0.60 -1.90
C TRP A 49 8.14 -0.07 -0.51
N TYR A 50 7.02 0.63 -0.33
CA TYR A 50 6.62 1.14 0.98
C TYR A 50 6.48 0.01 2.01
N ARG A 51 5.79 -1.06 1.64
CA ARG A 51 5.64 -2.25 2.50
C ARG A 51 6.98 -2.82 2.94
N SER A 52 7.94 -2.91 2.02
CA SER A 52 9.25 -3.51 2.29
C SER A 52 10.22 -2.57 3.02
N ASN A 53 9.86 -1.29 3.20
CA ASN A 53 10.73 -0.25 3.79
C ASN A 53 10.21 0.30 5.12
N GLY A 54 9.50 -0.54 5.90
CA GLY A 54 9.12 -0.23 7.28
C GLY A 54 8.01 0.82 7.40
N TYR A 55 7.21 1.01 6.35
CA TYR A 55 5.95 1.74 6.45
C TYR A 55 4.85 0.79 6.89
N HIS A 56 3.80 1.37 7.44
CA HIS A 56 2.66 0.65 7.98
C HIS A 56 1.38 0.93 7.20
N PHE A 57 1.34 2.04 6.46
CA PHE A 57 0.23 2.33 5.56
C PHE A 57 0.66 3.16 4.36
N LEU A 58 -0.08 3.02 3.27
CA LEU A 58 0.08 3.77 2.05
C LEU A 58 -1.28 4.13 1.45
N ALA A 59 -1.41 5.34 0.96
CA ALA A 59 -2.45 5.74 0.02
C ALA A 59 -1.79 6.23 -1.27
N ILE A 60 -2.21 5.66 -2.42
CA ILE A 60 -1.86 6.17 -3.75
C ILE A 60 -3.00 7.10 -4.16
N SER A 61 -2.68 8.37 -4.37
CA SER A 61 -3.62 9.47 -4.53
C SER A 61 -3.53 10.05 -5.94
N ASP A 62 -3.69 9.22 -6.97
CA ASP A 62 -3.62 9.68 -8.36
C ASP A 62 -4.62 10.82 -8.65
N HIS A 63 -4.23 11.76 -9.51
CA HIS A 63 -5.05 12.92 -9.86
C HIS A 63 -6.36 12.55 -10.54
N ASN A 64 -7.46 12.96 -9.93
CA ASN A 64 -8.82 12.89 -10.48
C ASN A 64 -9.23 11.49 -10.97
N VAL A 65 -8.63 10.43 -10.43
CA VAL A 65 -8.87 9.06 -10.87
C VAL A 65 -8.69 8.07 -9.73
N LEU A 66 -9.60 7.09 -9.66
CA LEU A 66 -9.41 5.86 -8.90
C LEU A 66 -8.80 4.79 -9.81
N SER A 67 -7.96 3.91 -9.25
CA SER A 67 -7.37 2.77 -9.97
C SER A 67 -8.42 1.69 -10.30
N GLU A 68 -9.39 2.01 -11.15
CA GLU A 68 -10.54 1.19 -11.50
C GLU A 68 -10.71 1.07 -13.02
N GLY A 69 -11.29 -0.05 -13.45
CA GLY A 69 -11.51 -0.33 -14.87
C GLY A 69 -10.24 -0.74 -15.64
N GLN A 70 -10.44 -1.06 -16.91
CA GLN A 70 -9.34 -1.51 -17.78
C GLN A 70 -8.58 -0.30 -18.34
N ARG A 71 -7.28 -0.23 -18.06
CA ARG A 71 -6.40 0.82 -18.57
C ARG A 71 -5.09 0.25 -19.13
N TRP A 72 -4.77 0.63 -20.36
CA TRP A 72 -3.50 0.31 -21.03
C TRP A 72 -2.75 1.61 -21.30
N ILE A 73 -1.46 1.62 -21.00
CA ILE A 73 -0.59 2.78 -21.25
C ILE A 73 0.55 2.39 -22.17
N HIS A 74 1.18 3.38 -22.81
CA HIS A 74 2.46 3.17 -23.48
C HIS A 74 3.49 2.69 -22.45
N ARG A 75 4.22 1.61 -22.77
CA ARG A 75 5.26 1.05 -21.88
C ARG A 75 6.29 2.11 -21.46
N GLU A 76 6.58 3.02 -22.37
CA GLU A 76 7.56 4.11 -22.22
C GLU A 76 6.84 5.46 -22.10
N LYS A 77 5.85 5.54 -21.20
CA LYS A 77 5.03 6.75 -20.97
C LYS A 77 5.87 7.99 -20.60
N ASN A 78 7.00 7.78 -19.91
CA ASN A 78 7.96 8.81 -19.52
C ASN A 78 9.40 8.31 -19.78
N ALA A 79 10.38 9.20 -19.60
CA ALA A 79 11.80 8.89 -19.87
C ALA A 79 12.33 7.68 -19.07
N GLY A 80 11.73 7.35 -17.91
CA GLY A 80 12.08 6.20 -17.08
C GLY A 80 11.29 4.92 -17.38
N GLY A 81 10.31 4.97 -18.30
CA GLY A 81 9.28 3.94 -18.43
C GLY A 81 9.82 2.54 -18.78
N LEU A 82 10.80 2.44 -19.68
CA LEU A 82 11.41 1.13 -20.02
C LEU A 82 12.11 0.51 -18.80
N ARG A 83 12.79 1.34 -17.99
CA ARG A 83 13.44 0.89 -16.76
C ARG A 83 12.42 0.46 -15.71
N ALA A 84 11.34 1.23 -15.53
CA ALA A 84 10.25 0.88 -14.64
C ALA A 84 9.60 -0.44 -15.06
N PHE A 85 9.29 -0.60 -16.36
CA PHE A 85 8.74 -1.84 -16.91
C PHE A 85 9.64 -3.05 -16.67
N ASN A 86 10.95 -2.94 -16.94
CA ASN A 86 11.88 -4.05 -16.72
C ASN A 86 11.97 -4.46 -15.25
N LYS A 87 11.94 -3.48 -14.32
CA LYS A 87 11.86 -3.77 -12.88
C LYS A 87 10.54 -4.43 -12.51
N TYR A 88 9.43 -3.94 -13.05
CA TYR A 88 8.09 -4.46 -12.81
C TYR A 88 7.97 -5.92 -13.27
N LEU A 89 8.41 -6.21 -14.50
CA LEU A 89 8.44 -7.56 -15.04
C LEU A 89 9.34 -8.50 -14.23
N LYS A 90 10.50 -8.02 -13.78
CA LYS A 90 11.40 -8.78 -12.92
C LYS A 90 10.78 -9.09 -11.55
N ARG A 91 10.04 -8.14 -10.96
CA ARG A 91 9.48 -8.27 -9.61
C ARG A 91 8.22 -9.12 -9.56
N PHE A 92 7.31 -8.91 -10.50
CA PHE A 92 5.97 -9.53 -10.50
C PHE A 92 5.81 -10.67 -11.51
N GLY A 93 6.72 -10.81 -12.48
CA GLY A 93 6.74 -11.91 -13.43
C GLY A 93 5.70 -11.82 -14.56
N ASN A 94 5.85 -12.68 -15.56
CA ASN A 94 4.99 -12.70 -16.76
C ASN A 94 3.54 -13.11 -16.46
N ASP A 95 3.29 -13.86 -15.39
CA ASP A 95 1.94 -14.29 -15.01
C ASP A 95 1.11 -13.13 -14.44
N TRP A 96 1.77 -12.07 -13.99
CA TRP A 96 1.12 -10.88 -13.45
C TRP A 96 1.14 -9.72 -14.45
N VAL A 97 2.31 -9.44 -15.03
CA VAL A 97 2.51 -8.27 -15.88
C VAL A 97 1.93 -8.51 -17.27
N GLU A 98 0.78 -7.93 -17.53
CA GLU A 98 0.13 -7.99 -18.85
C GLU A 98 0.67 -6.89 -19.75
N HIS A 99 1.26 -7.29 -20.88
CA HIS A 99 1.78 -6.38 -21.89
C HIS A 99 1.53 -6.93 -23.29
N ARG A 100 1.43 -6.03 -24.27
CA ARG A 100 1.12 -6.36 -25.67
C ARG A 100 1.74 -5.35 -26.62
N VAL A 101 1.73 -5.65 -27.91
CA VAL A 101 2.02 -4.70 -28.98
C VAL A 101 0.78 -4.58 -29.86
N VAL A 102 0.26 -3.37 -30.01
CA VAL A 102 -0.90 -3.07 -30.87
C VAL A 102 -0.45 -2.04 -31.90
N GLU A 103 -0.50 -2.37 -33.18
CA GLU A 103 -0.08 -1.47 -34.27
C GLU A 103 1.36 -0.95 -34.09
N GLY A 104 2.26 -1.80 -33.61
CA GLY A 104 3.66 -1.44 -33.33
C GLY A 104 3.86 -0.69 -32.00
N VAL A 105 2.79 -0.33 -31.29
CA VAL A 105 2.85 0.40 -30.02
C VAL A 105 2.92 -0.58 -28.84
N PRO A 106 4.02 -0.57 -28.04
CA PRO A 106 4.12 -1.40 -26.85
C PRO A 106 3.26 -0.84 -25.72
N GLN A 107 2.34 -1.66 -25.22
CA GLN A 107 1.42 -1.31 -24.15
C GLN A 107 1.58 -2.23 -22.94
N VAL A 108 1.33 -1.68 -21.76
CA VAL A 108 1.27 -2.42 -20.50
C VAL A 108 -0.05 -2.09 -19.81
N ARG A 109 -0.72 -3.10 -19.26
CA ARG A 109 -1.96 -2.88 -18.50
C ARG A 109 -1.62 -2.41 -17.09
N LEU A 110 -2.30 -1.37 -16.64
CA LEU A 110 -2.26 -1.00 -15.23
C LEU A 110 -3.22 -1.88 -14.44
N LYS A 111 -2.75 -2.41 -13.31
CA LYS A 111 -3.60 -3.17 -12.37
C LYS A 111 -4.48 -2.21 -11.59
N THR A 112 -5.72 -2.64 -11.36
CA THR A 112 -6.67 -1.94 -10.51
C THR A 112 -6.31 -2.09 -9.03
N TYR A 113 -6.85 -1.21 -8.18
CA TYR A 113 -6.66 -1.26 -6.74
C TYR A 113 -6.99 -2.62 -6.16
N VAL A 114 -8.14 -3.20 -6.54
CA VAL A 114 -8.58 -4.52 -6.06
C VAL A 114 -7.58 -5.61 -6.42
N GLU A 115 -7.02 -5.58 -7.63
CA GLU A 115 -6.04 -6.57 -8.09
C GLU A 115 -4.77 -6.51 -7.25
N TYR A 116 -4.09 -5.35 -7.20
CA TYR A 116 -2.80 -5.29 -6.52
C TYR A 116 -2.92 -5.33 -5.00
N ARG A 117 -4.03 -4.84 -4.42
CA ARG A 117 -4.27 -4.93 -2.96
C ARG A 117 -4.12 -6.36 -2.46
N SER A 118 -4.62 -7.35 -3.19
CA SER A 118 -4.54 -8.77 -2.81
C SER A 118 -3.10 -9.30 -2.62
N LYS A 119 -2.09 -8.66 -3.26
CA LYS A 119 -0.67 -9.02 -3.13
C LYS A 119 0.08 -8.18 -2.11
N ILE A 120 -0.46 -7.03 -1.74
CA ILE A 120 0.23 -6.00 -0.96
C ILE A 120 -0.24 -5.97 0.48
N ASP A 121 -1.56 -5.97 0.72
CA ASP A 121 -2.13 -5.86 2.06
C ASP A 121 -1.63 -6.99 2.97
N VAL A 122 -1.22 -6.63 4.18
CA VAL A 122 -0.83 -7.58 5.22
C VAL A 122 -1.57 -7.20 6.50
N PRO A 123 -2.63 -7.93 6.89
CA PRO A 123 -3.38 -7.63 8.10
C PRO A 123 -2.48 -7.44 9.33
N GLY A 124 -2.69 -6.35 10.05
CA GLY A 124 -1.91 -5.99 11.24
C GLY A 124 -0.50 -5.44 10.98
N ASN A 125 -0.01 -5.46 9.73
CA ASN A 125 1.36 -5.03 9.39
C ASN A 125 1.41 -3.89 8.36
N PHE A 126 0.62 -3.98 7.28
CA PHE A 126 0.59 -2.98 6.22
C PHE A 126 -0.82 -2.79 5.66
N LEU A 127 -1.30 -1.54 5.69
CA LEU A 127 -2.60 -1.12 5.16
C LEU A 127 -2.43 -0.31 3.86
N LEU A 128 -2.91 -0.86 2.76
CA LEU A 128 -3.04 -0.15 1.49
C LEU A 128 -4.45 0.43 1.36
N MET A 129 -4.55 1.75 1.32
CA MET A 129 -5.82 2.49 1.25
C MET A 129 -6.11 2.95 -0.17
N GLN A 130 -7.36 2.80 -0.60
CA GLN A 130 -7.83 3.46 -1.82
C GLN A 130 -7.88 4.97 -1.57
N SER A 131 -7.36 5.76 -2.50
CA SER A 131 -7.35 7.22 -2.43
C SER A 131 -7.31 7.82 -3.83
N GLN A 132 -7.54 9.14 -3.88
CA GLN A 132 -7.52 9.97 -5.07
C GLN A 132 -7.17 11.39 -4.62
N GLU A 133 -6.36 12.10 -5.41
CA GLU A 133 -6.19 13.54 -5.25
C GLU A 133 -7.17 14.27 -6.15
N ILE A 134 -8.03 15.11 -5.58
CA ILE A 134 -8.93 15.99 -6.34
C ILE A 134 -8.18 17.28 -6.65
N THR A 135 -8.06 17.60 -7.93
CA THR A 135 -7.40 18.82 -8.41
C THR A 135 -8.28 19.60 -9.38
N ASP A 136 -8.27 20.92 -9.27
CA ASP A 136 -9.12 21.86 -10.02
C ASP A 136 -8.61 22.19 -11.44
#